data_AF-A0A924S4B0-F1
#
_entry.id   AF-A0A924S4B0-F1
#
_cell.length_a   1.000
_cell.length_b   1.000
_cell.length_c   1.000
_cell.angle_alpha   90.00
_cell.angle_beta   90.00
_cell.angle_gamma   90.00
#
_symmetry.space_group_name_H-M   'P 1'
#
loop_
_entity.id
_entity.type
_entity.pdbx_description
1 polymer ?
#
loop_
_entity_poly.entity_id
_entity_poly.type
_entity_poly.pdbx_seq_one_letter_code
_entity_poly.pdbx_strand_id
1 'polypeptide(L)'
;QNIVSLFEASGPALPLPERIQRAQMSPLFANQADYAYVTNTPLSPALMPAIQRASHVLLNGRLMYAWANLLHTRGEEDKARYMAARLREFDLSGPKPWYAPCDDPAVVAKPFQCLPPAHPVDWRDFR
;
A
#
# COMPACT_ATOMS: atom_id res chain seq x y z
N GLN A 1 -12.76 12.06 -30.30
CA GLN A 1 -12.82 10.89 -29.40
C GLN A 1 -12.98 11.40 -27.98
N ASN A 2 -13.93 10.87 -27.22
CA ASN A 2 -14.15 11.27 -25.83
C ASN A 2 -13.20 10.47 -24.92
N ILE A 3 -12.55 11.13 -23.96
CA ILE A 3 -11.59 10.46 -23.04
C ILE A 3 -12.27 9.30 -22.31
N VAL A 4 -13.56 9.44 -21.98
CA VAL A 4 -14.36 8.41 -21.31
C VAL A 4 -14.41 7.11 -22.13
N SER A 5 -14.57 7.20 -23.45
CA SER A 5 -14.62 6.01 -24.33
C SER A 5 -13.31 5.24 -24.44
N LEU A 6 -12.18 5.83 -24.01
CA LEU A 6 -10.89 5.12 -23.93
C LEU A 6 -10.78 4.24 -22.68
N PHE A 7 -11.56 4.55 -21.63
CA PHE A 7 -11.52 3.84 -20.35
C PHE A 7 -12.67 2.85 -20.16
N GLU A 8 -13.73 2.93 -20.99
CA GLU A 8 -14.83 1.99 -20.97
C GLU A 8 -14.47 0.70 -21.70
N ALA A 9 -14.81 -0.44 -21.10
CA ALA A 9 -14.73 -1.70 -21.80
C ALA A 9 -15.71 -1.69 -22.97
N SER A 10 -15.26 -2.07 -24.16
CA SER A 10 -16.07 -2.13 -25.38
C SER A 10 -17.13 -3.25 -25.40
N GLY A 11 -17.56 -3.73 -24.23
CA GLY A 11 -18.54 -4.80 -24.03
C GLY A 11 -18.84 -5.05 -22.55
N PRO A 12 -19.72 -6.02 -22.22
CA PRO A 12 -20.04 -6.35 -20.83
C PRO A 12 -18.78 -6.81 -20.09
N ALA A 13 -18.32 -5.98 -19.14
CA ALA A 13 -17.20 -6.31 -18.27
C ALA A 13 -17.72 -7.00 -17.01
N LEU A 14 -17.00 -8.02 -16.54
CA LEU A 14 -17.22 -8.59 -15.21
C LEU A 14 -17.07 -7.48 -14.13
N PRO A 15 -17.76 -7.57 -13.00
CA PRO A 15 -17.52 -6.72 -11.84
C PRO A 15 -16.04 -6.68 -11.44
N LEU A 16 -15.58 -5.56 -10.87
CA LEU A 16 -14.17 -5.37 -10.48
C LEU A 16 -13.62 -6.51 -9.60
N PRO A 17 -14.34 -6.99 -8.54
CA PRO A 17 -13.84 -8.10 -7.73
C PRO A 17 -13.58 -9.38 -8.53
N GLU A 18 -14.46 -9.72 -9.46
CA GLU A 18 -14.31 -10.91 -10.32
C GLU A 18 -13.16 -10.75 -11.31
N ARG A 19 -12.95 -9.53 -11.84
CA ARG A 19 -11.80 -9.21 -12.69
C ARG A 19 -10.48 -9.37 -11.95
N ILE A 20 -10.41 -8.91 -10.70
CA ILE A 20 -9.25 -9.07 -9.82
C ILE A 20 -8.99 -10.55 -9.56
N GLN A 21 -9.99 -11.31 -9.13
CA GLN A 21 -9.85 -12.74 -8.84
C GLN A 21 -9.38 -13.52 -10.07
N ARG A 22 -9.97 -13.27 -11.24
CA ARG A 22 -9.54 -13.90 -12.50
C ARG A 22 -8.10 -13.56 -12.85
N ALA A 23 -7.68 -12.31 -12.66
CA ALA A 23 -6.32 -11.88 -12.96
C ALA A 23 -5.29 -12.41 -11.94
N GLN A 24 -5.67 -12.63 -10.68
CA GLN A 24 -4.82 -13.27 -9.66
C GLN A 24 -4.46 -14.71 -10.02
N MET A 25 -5.32 -15.40 -10.78
CA MET A 25 -5.04 -16.75 -11.29
C MET A 25 -4.14 -16.75 -12.55
N SER A 26 -3.81 -15.59 -13.10
CA SER A 26 -3.00 -15.50 -14.32
C SER A 26 -1.51 -15.39 -13.99
N PRO A 27 -0.64 -16.22 -14.59
CA PRO A 27 0.80 -16.12 -14.37
C PRO A 27 1.40 -14.80 -14.89
N LEU A 28 0.72 -14.11 -15.82
CA LEU A 28 1.19 -12.85 -16.41
C LEU A 28 0.71 -11.61 -15.65
N PHE A 29 -0.43 -11.70 -14.97
CA PHE A 29 -1.13 -10.54 -14.40
C PHE A 29 -1.36 -10.62 -12.89
N ALA A 30 -0.91 -11.69 -12.21
CA ALA A 30 -1.16 -11.88 -10.79
C ALA A 30 -0.65 -10.72 -9.93
N ASN A 31 0.56 -10.23 -10.16
CA ASN A 31 1.14 -9.15 -9.36
C ASN A 31 0.38 -7.83 -9.52
N GLN A 32 -0.07 -7.51 -10.74
CA GLN A 32 -0.91 -6.34 -11.02
C GLN A 32 -2.31 -6.51 -10.42
N ALA A 33 -2.84 -7.72 -10.45
CA ALA A 33 -4.12 -8.05 -9.82
C ALA A 33 -4.06 -7.90 -8.30
N ASP A 34 -2.95 -8.30 -7.67
CA ASP A 34 -2.72 -8.09 -6.24
C ASP A 34 -2.60 -6.61 -5.88
N TYR A 35 -1.94 -5.80 -6.71
CA TYR A 35 -1.94 -4.36 -6.54
C TYR A 35 -3.37 -3.78 -6.58
N ALA A 36 -4.18 -4.20 -7.56
CA ALA A 36 -5.58 -3.78 -7.64
C ALA A 36 -6.38 -4.27 -6.43
N TYR A 37 -6.14 -5.50 -5.97
CA TYR A 37 -6.78 -6.06 -4.79
C TYR A 37 -6.48 -5.22 -3.53
N VAL A 38 -5.21 -4.93 -3.25
CA VAL A 38 -4.81 -4.15 -2.07
C VAL A 38 -5.38 -2.74 -2.11
N THR A 39 -5.40 -2.09 -3.28
CA THR A 39 -5.84 -0.70 -3.40
C THR A 39 -7.36 -0.50 -3.45
N ASN A 40 -8.13 -1.59 -3.62
CA ASN A 40 -9.60 -1.57 -3.65
C ASN A 40 -10.23 -2.32 -2.45
N THR A 41 -9.43 -2.86 -1.54
CA THR A 41 -9.92 -3.61 -0.37
C THR A 41 -9.58 -2.85 0.90
N PRO A 42 -10.50 -2.79 1.89
CA PRO A 42 -10.18 -2.26 3.21
C PRO A 42 -8.96 -2.96 3.84
N LEU A 43 -8.18 -2.20 4.60
CA LEU A 43 -6.96 -2.71 5.21
C LEU A 43 -7.28 -3.89 6.14
N SER A 44 -6.64 -5.04 5.90
CA SER A 44 -6.75 -6.22 6.76
C SER A 44 -5.45 -7.03 6.74
N PRO A 45 -5.16 -7.84 7.78
CA PRO A 45 -3.96 -8.69 7.80
C PRO A 45 -3.85 -9.66 6.62
N ALA A 46 -4.98 -10.04 6.03
CA ALA A 46 -5.06 -10.93 4.86
C ALA A 46 -4.45 -10.32 3.59
N LEU A 47 -4.24 -9.00 3.54
CA LEU A 47 -3.66 -8.34 2.38
C LEU A 47 -2.14 -8.55 2.26
N MET A 48 -1.43 -8.95 3.31
CA MET A 48 0.04 -8.95 3.27
C MET A 48 0.63 -9.81 2.13
N PRO A 49 0.17 -11.04 1.84
CA PRO A 49 0.71 -11.81 0.73
C PRO A 49 0.53 -11.09 -0.62
N ALA A 50 -0.59 -10.39 -0.80
CA ALA A 50 -0.84 -9.58 -1.99
C ALA A 50 0.07 -8.35 -2.04
N ILE A 51 0.33 -7.70 -0.90
CA ILE A 51 1.28 -6.58 -0.81
C ILE A 51 2.68 -7.02 -1.23
N GLN A 52 3.17 -8.13 -0.69
CA GLN A 52 4.48 -8.68 -1.01
C GLN A 52 4.61 -8.95 -2.52
N ARG A 53 3.64 -9.65 -3.12
CA ARG A 53 3.65 -9.93 -4.56
C ARG A 53 3.52 -8.67 -5.42
N ALA A 54 2.61 -7.75 -5.06
CA ALA A 54 2.41 -6.49 -5.77
C ALA A 54 3.65 -5.60 -5.76
N SER A 55 4.41 -5.60 -4.66
CA SER A 55 5.62 -4.78 -4.51
C SER A 55 6.71 -5.08 -5.52
N HIS A 56 6.71 -6.28 -6.13
CA HIS A 56 7.66 -6.63 -7.20
C HIS A 56 7.42 -5.88 -8.50
N VAL A 57 6.20 -5.38 -8.75
CA VAL A 57 5.85 -4.71 -10.01
C VAL A 57 5.57 -3.22 -9.84
N LEU A 58 5.05 -2.83 -8.68
CA LEU A 58 4.67 -1.44 -8.43
C LEU A 58 4.68 -1.15 -6.93
N LEU A 59 5.37 -0.09 -6.53
CA LEU A 59 5.31 0.46 -5.18
C LEU A 59 4.85 1.91 -5.24
N ASN A 60 3.63 2.19 -4.78
CA ASN A 60 3.08 3.54 -4.70
C ASN A 60 2.67 3.88 -3.27
N GLY A 61 2.29 5.13 -3.03
CA GLY A 61 1.98 5.57 -1.67
C GLY A 61 0.78 4.87 -1.02
N ARG A 62 -0.22 4.41 -1.80
CA ARG A 62 -1.34 3.62 -1.25
C ARG A 62 -0.87 2.24 -0.76
N LEU A 63 -0.03 1.58 -1.55
CA LEU A 63 0.56 0.30 -1.20
C LEU A 63 1.50 0.43 0.00
N MET A 64 2.35 1.46 0.02
CA MET A 64 3.25 1.75 1.14
C MET A 64 2.49 2.08 2.42
N TYR A 65 1.40 2.84 2.35
CA TYR A 65 0.53 3.09 3.50
C TYR A 65 -0.05 1.78 4.05
N ALA A 66 -0.61 0.92 3.19
CA ALA A 66 -1.14 -0.36 3.61
C ALA A 66 -0.04 -1.24 4.24
N TRP A 67 1.13 -1.28 3.61
CA TRP A 67 2.25 -2.10 4.08
C TRP A 67 2.77 -1.63 5.44
N ALA A 68 2.97 -0.32 5.62
CA ALA A 68 3.44 0.25 6.88
C ALA A 68 2.52 -0.11 8.05
N ASN A 69 1.20 0.03 7.86
CA ASN A 69 0.24 -0.32 8.90
C ASN A 69 0.22 -1.82 9.18
N LEU A 70 0.28 -2.68 8.15
CA LEU A 70 0.30 -4.13 8.40
C LEU A 70 1.60 -4.61 9.07
N LEU A 71 2.74 -4.01 8.75
CA LEU A 71 4.01 -4.29 9.45
C LEU A 71 3.89 -3.93 10.93
N HIS A 72 3.31 -2.77 11.25
CA HIS A 72 3.04 -2.38 12.64
C HIS A 72 2.11 -3.38 13.34
N THR A 73 1.02 -3.81 12.71
CA THR A 73 0.11 -4.82 13.31
C THR A 73 0.79 -6.17 13.58
N ARG A 74 1.90 -6.47 12.88
CA ARG A 74 2.72 -7.68 13.08
C ARG A 74 3.84 -7.50 14.11
N GLY A 75 4.01 -6.30 14.65
CA GLY A 75 5.13 -5.97 15.53
C GLY A 75 6.46 -5.76 14.79
N GLU A 76 6.47 -5.67 13.46
CA GLU A 76 7.66 -5.36 12.65
C GLU A 76 7.93 -3.84 12.66
N GLU A 77 8.16 -3.28 13.85
CA GLU A 77 8.20 -1.84 14.13
C GLU A 77 9.19 -1.07 13.26
N ASP A 78 10.44 -1.55 13.16
CA ASP A 78 11.48 -0.86 12.40
C ASP A 78 11.15 -0.81 10.91
N LYS A 79 10.57 -1.89 10.37
CA LYS A 79 10.11 -1.94 8.97
C LYS A 79 8.91 -1.04 8.74
N ALA A 80 7.97 -0.99 9.70
CA ALA A 80 6.81 -0.11 9.64
C ALA A 80 7.23 1.37 9.61
N ARG A 81 8.15 1.75 10.49
CA ARG A 81 8.75 3.10 10.57
C ARG A 81 9.54 3.45 9.32
N TYR A 82 10.32 2.51 8.79
CA TYR A 82 11.06 2.68 7.55
C TYR A 82 10.11 2.96 6.38
N MET A 83 9.06 2.14 6.23
CA MET A 83 8.05 2.31 5.18
C MET A 83 7.32 3.64 5.32
N ALA A 84 6.96 4.05 6.54
CA ALA A 84 6.37 5.36 6.81
C ALA A 84 7.33 6.52 6.50
N ALA A 85 8.62 6.39 6.77
CA ALA A 85 9.60 7.41 6.42
C ALA A 85 9.75 7.56 4.89
N ARG A 86 9.81 6.44 4.15
CA ARG A 86 9.83 6.47 2.68
C ARG A 86 8.55 7.05 2.10
N LEU A 87 7.39 6.76 2.71
CA LEU A 87 6.10 7.27 2.23
C LEU A 87 6.01 8.81 2.32
N ARG A 88 6.67 9.44 3.31
CA ARG A 88 6.73 10.91 3.40
C ARG A 88 7.45 11.58 2.23
N GLU A 89 8.33 10.86 1.55
CA GLU A 89 9.03 11.38 0.36
C GLU A 89 8.07 11.58 -0.82
N PHE A 90 6.90 10.92 -0.80
CA PHE A 90 5.85 11.14 -1.77
C PHE A 90 4.94 12.28 -1.30
N ASP A 91 4.91 13.41 -2.03
CA ASP A 91 3.99 14.53 -1.77
C ASP A 91 2.55 14.19 -2.18
N LEU A 92 1.97 13.19 -1.51
CA LEU A 92 0.62 12.69 -1.77
C LEU A 92 -0.35 13.33 -0.78
N SER A 93 -1.49 13.81 -1.28
CA SER A 93 -2.55 14.36 -0.42
C SER A 93 -3.19 13.32 0.50
N GLY A 94 -3.26 12.06 0.08
CA GLY A 94 -3.93 10.98 0.82
C GLY A 94 -3.29 10.64 2.17
N PRO A 95 -1.97 10.42 2.26
CA PRO A 95 -1.28 10.14 3.53
C PRO A 95 -1.14 11.36 4.47
N LYS A 96 -1.35 12.60 4.01
CA LYS A 96 -1.15 13.80 4.84
C LYS A 96 -1.96 13.76 6.16
N PRO A 97 -3.27 13.45 6.17
CA PRO A 97 -4.03 13.29 7.40
C PRO A 97 -3.49 12.19 8.33
N TRP A 98 -2.90 11.13 7.79
CA TRP A 98 -2.32 10.04 8.57
C TRP A 98 -1.07 10.46 9.36
N TYR A 99 -0.35 11.49 8.88
CA TYR A 99 0.78 12.10 9.58
C TYR A 99 0.41 13.26 10.49
N ALA A 100 -0.86 13.69 10.56
CA ALA A 100 -1.28 14.81 11.40
C ALA A 100 -0.82 14.70 12.88
N PRO A 101 -0.84 13.52 13.53
CA PRO A 101 -0.34 13.38 14.91
C PRO A 101 1.16 13.66 15.07
N CYS A 102 1.93 13.62 13.98
CA CYS A 102 3.37 13.81 14.01
C CYS A 102 3.75 15.27 14.24
N ASP A 103 2.94 16.20 13.75
CA ASP A 103 3.17 17.64 13.88
C ASP A 103 2.45 18.25 15.10
N ASP A 104 1.53 17.50 15.71
CA ASP A 104 0.78 17.94 16.89
C ASP A 104 1.66 17.92 18.16
N PRO A 105 1.97 19.08 18.78
CA PRO A 105 2.77 19.12 20.01
C PRO A 105 2.06 18.54 21.23
N ALA A 106 0.73 18.40 21.22
CA ALA A 106 -0.02 17.78 22.32
C ALA A 106 0.16 16.25 22.36
N VAL A 107 0.60 15.63 21.26
CA VAL A 107 0.87 14.19 21.20
C VAL A 107 2.24 13.90 21.80
N VAL A 108 2.26 13.53 23.07
CA VAL A 108 3.50 13.21 23.82
C VAL A 108 4.11 11.88 23.34
N ALA A 109 3.32 10.81 23.31
CA ALA A 109 3.74 9.51 22.80
C ALA A 109 3.45 9.44 21.29
N LYS A 110 4.47 9.74 20.48
CA LYS A 110 4.33 9.79 19.02
C LYS A 110 4.05 8.39 18.44
N PRO A 111 3.05 8.25 17.55
CA PRO A 111 2.78 7.00 16.82
C PRO A 111 3.96 6.53 15.95
N PHE A 112 3.95 5.26 15.53
CA PHE A 112 5.07 4.67 14.76
C PHE A 112 5.37 5.43 13.46
N GLN A 113 4.35 5.94 12.74
CA GLN A 113 4.55 6.69 11.50
C GLN A 113 5.23 8.05 11.69
N CYS A 114 5.45 8.46 12.94
CA CYS A 114 6.14 9.68 13.33
C CYS A 114 7.59 9.46 13.74
N LEU A 115 8.00 8.22 13.94
CA LEU A 115 9.29 7.86 14.52
C LEU A 115 10.24 7.31 13.44
N PRO A 116 11.55 7.60 13.53
CA PRO A 116 12.53 6.89 12.72
C PRO A 116 12.65 5.42 13.18
N PRO A 117 13.12 4.51 12.32
CA PRO A 117 13.56 3.17 12.74
C PRO A 117 14.60 3.25 13.87
N ALA A 118 14.50 2.35 14.84
CA ALA A 118 15.48 2.23 15.92
C ALA A 118 16.78 1.54 15.45
N HIS A 119 16.66 0.63 14.48
CA HIS A 119 17.79 -0.03 13.82
C HIS A 119 17.84 0.31 12.33
N PRO A 120 19.02 0.25 11.69
CA PRO A 120 19.12 0.36 10.25
C PRO A 120 18.24 -0.69 9.56
N VAL A 121 17.36 -0.24 8.67
CA VAL A 121 16.53 -1.08 7.81
C VAL A 121 16.89 -0.73 6.37
N ASP A 122 17.11 -1.74 5.55
CA ASP A 122 17.28 -1.58 4.10
C ASP A 122 16.21 -2.33 3.32
N TRP A 123 16.23 -2.18 2.00
CA TRP A 123 15.24 -2.80 1.12
C TRP A 123 15.30 -4.34 1.10
N ARG A 124 16.41 -4.95 1.54
CA ARG A 124 16.57 -6.41 1.61
C ARG A 124 15.78 -7.01 2.76
N ASP A 125 15.49 -6.23 3.79
CA ASP A 125 14.66 -6.64 4.93
C ASP A 125 13.18 -6.86 4.55
N PHE A 126 12.79 -6.50 3.33
CA PHE A 126 11.44 -6.62 2.78
C PHE A 126 11.30 -7.73 1.73
N ARG A 127 12.34 -8.54 1.50
CA ARG A 127 12.29 -9.67 0.57
C ARG A 127 11.63 -10.91 1.17
#